data_AF-A0A062VAX9-F1
#
_entry.id   AF-A0A062VAX9-F1
#
_cell.length_a   1.000
_cell.length_b   1.000
_cell.length_c   1.000
_cell.angle_alpha   90.00
_cell.angle_beta   90.00
_cell.angle_gamma   90.00
#
_symmetry.space_group_name_H-M   'P 1'
#
loop_
_entity.id
_entity.type
_entity.pdbx_description
1 polymer ?
#
loop_
_entity_poly.entity_id
_entity_poly.type
_entity_poly.pdbx_seq_one_letter_code
_entity_poly.pdbx_strand_id
1 'polypeptide(L)' 'MCDVLEGKGKIVNRPTRTRKETYDKFFCYIPTNVAKDSGFPFEEGEDVLVVVDPARKEVILRKLPSREDVEKT' A
#
# COMPACT_ATOMS: atom_id res chain seq x y z
N MET A 1 -5.65 -19.81 14.62
CA MET A 1 -6.60 -18.90 13.95
C MET A 1 -5.80 -17.67 13.55
N CYS A 2 -5.83 -17.29 12.28
CA CYS A 2 -5.25 -16.01 11.86
C CYS A 2 -6.35 -14.98 11.99
N ASP A 3 -6.33 -14.20 13.07
CA ASP A 3 -7.30 -13.13 13.27
C ASP A 3 -7.05 -12.01 12.27
N VAL A 4 -8.12 -11.49 11.67
CA VAL A 4 -8.04 -10.33 10.78
C VAL A 4 -7.81 -9.10 11.64
N LEU A 5 -6.66 -8.44 11.46
CA LEU A 5 -6.37 -7.18 12.13
C LEU A 5 -6.99 -6.02 11.36
N GLU A 6 -7.84 -5.25 12.05
CA GLU A 6 -8.52 -4.08 11.49
C GLU A 6 -8.25 -2.82 12.32
N GLY A 7 -8.36 -1.67 11.67
CA GLY A 7 -8.21 -0.37 12.31
C GLY A 7 -8.68 0.75 11.38
N LYS A 8 -9.12 1.88 11.94
CA LYS A 8 -9.60 3.02 11.15
C LYS A 8 -8.43 3.84 10.60
N GLY A 9 -8.18 3.70 9.30
CA GLY A 9 -7.24 4.53 8.54
C GLY A 9 -7.88 5.78 7.94
N LYS A 10 -7.07 6.58 7.24
CA LYS A 10 -7.55 7.72 6.44
C LYS A 10 -6.76 7.82 5.14
N ILE A 11 -7.47 8.04 4.04
CA ILE A 11 -6.86 8.43 2.76
C ILE A 11 -6.77 9.96 2.72
N VAL A 12 -5.58 10.46 2.41
CA VAL A 12 -5.27 11.90 2.34
C VAL A 12 -4.66 12.19 0.99
N ASN A 13 -5.24 13.13 0.23
CA ASN A 13 -4.59 13.69 -0.94
C ASN A 13 -3.70 14.86 -0.52
N ARG A 14 -2.41 14.81 -0.87
CA ARG A 14 -1.49 15.95 -0.80
C ARG A 14 -1.00 16.30 -2.21
N PRO A 15 -1.73 17.17 -2.94
CA PRO A 15 -1.31 17.59 -4.26
C PRO A 15 0.04 18.32 -4.19
N THR A 16 0.96 17.96 -5.08
CA THR A 16 2.23 18.65 -5.28
C THR A 16 2.13 19.47 -6.56
N ARG A 17 2.28 20.79 -6.45
CA ARG A 17 2.31 21.68 -7.62
C ARG A 17 3.74 21.87 -8.11
N THR A 18 4.02 21.46 -9.34
CA THR A 18 5.27 21.80 -10.04
C THR A 18 5.03 22.96 -11.00
N ARG A 19 6.09 23.56 -11.55
CA ARG A 19 6.00 24.70 -12.49
C ARG A 19 5.16 24.43 -13.74
N LYS A 20 4.93 23.16 -14.09
CA LYS A 20 4.20 22.75 -15.30
C LYS A 20 2.89 22.02 -14.99
N GLU A 21 2.83 21.22 -13.93
CA GLU A 21 1.67 20.34 -13.65
C GLU A 21 1.40 20.16 -12.14
N THR A 22 0.14 19.90 -11.79
CA THR A 22 -0.27 19.51 -10.43
C THR A 22 -0.41 17.99 -10.40
N TYR A 23 0.34 17.34 -9.52
CA TYR A 23 0.27 15.90 -9.32
C TYR A 23 -0.37 15.60 -7.98
N ASP A 24 -1.52 14.92 -7.99
CA ASP A 24 -2.13 14.39 -6.78
C ASP A 24 -1.28 13.24 -6.21
N LYS A 25 -1.06 13.27 -4.91
CA LYS A 25 -0.37 12.20 -4.19
C LYS A 25 -1.29 11.73 -3.07
N PHE A 26 -1.80 10.52 -3.21
CA PHE A 26 -2.65 9.91 -2.21
C PHE A 26 -1.80 9.13 -1.20
N PHE A 27 -2.07 9.35 0.07
CA PHE A 27 -1.44 8.65 1.19
C PHE A 27 -2.52 7.93 1.98
N CYS A 28 -2.27 6.67 2.33
CA CYS A 28 -3.12 5.92 3.26
C CYS A 28 -2.41 5.83 4.61
N TYR A 29 -3.06 6.29 5.67
CA TYR A 29 -2.58 6.06 7.02
C TYR A 29 -2.95 4.64 7.45
N ILE A 30 -1.93 3.81 7.68
CA ILE A 30 -2.06 2.47 8.27
C ILE A 30 -1.93 2.61 9.80
N PRO A 31 -2.93 2.20 10.59
CA PRO A 31 -2.87 2.24 12.05
C PRO A 31 -1.67 1.47 12.61
N THR A 32 -1.05 2.01 13.67
CA THR A 32 0.17 1.43 14.27
C THR A 32 -0.02 -0.01 14.74
N ASN A 33 -1.21 -0.37 15.24
CA ASN A 33 -1.51 -1.74 15.68
C ASN A 33 -1.53 -2.75 14.52
N VAL A 34 -1.84 -2.29 13.30
CA VAL A 34 -1.81 -3.13 12.08
C VAL A 34 -0.39 -3.18 11.53
N ALA A 35 0.30 -2.04 11.46
CA ALA A 35 1.65 -1.95 10.87
C ALA A 35 2.75 -2.61 11.70
N LYS A 36 2.59 -2.71 13.03
CA LYS A 36 3.56 -3.37 13.93
C LYS A 36 3.31 -4.87 14.11
N ASP A 37 2.27 -5.41 13.50
CA ASP A 37 1.98 -6.83 13.61
C ASP A 37 3.00 -7.68 12.84
N SER A 38 3.35 -8.83 13.39
CA SER A 38 4.30 -9.76 12.77
C SER A 38 3.84 -10.31 11.41
N GLY A 39 2.54 -10.28 11.12
CA GLY A 39 1.94 -10.65 9.85
C GLY A 39 1.82 -9.50 8.85
N PHE A 40 2.25 -8.27 9.21
CA PHE A 40 2.23 -7.15 8.28
C PHE A 40 3.26 -7.37 7.16
N PRO A 41 2.84 -7.46 5.89
CA PRO A 41 3.69 -7.99 4.84
C PRO A 41 4.54 -6.91 4.16
N PHE A 42 4.80 -5.74 4.77
CA PHE A 42 5.57 -4.67 4.14
C PHE A 42 6.58 -4.05 5.11
N GLU A 43 7.70 -3.58 4.56
CA GLU A 43 8.69 -2.78 5.28
C GLU A 43 8.61 -1.30 4.89
N GLU A 44 9.13 -0.43 5.75
CA GLU A 44 9.20 1.01 5.47
C GLU A 44 10.09 1.27 4.25
N GLY A 45 9.54 1.98 3.25
CA GLY A 45 10.27 2.33 2.03
C GLY A 45 10.23 1.27 0.93
N GLU A 46 9.57 0.12 1.14
CA GLU A 46 9.35 -0.88 0.09
C GLU A 46 8.36 -0.36 -0.97
N ASP A 47 8.67 -0.57 -2.26
CA ASP A 47 7.72 -0.27 -3.33
C ASP A 47 6.59 -1.31 -3.34
N VAL A 48 5.35 -0.84 -3.46
CA VAL A 48 4.15 -1.70 -3.43
C VAL A 48 3.33 -1.56 -4.69
N LEU A 49 2.74 -2.66 -5.13
CA LEU A 49 1.74 -2.65 -6.19
C LEU A 49 0.36 -2.34 -5.60
N VAL A 50 -0.25 -1.25 -6.05
CA VAL A 50 -1.60 -0.85 -5.65
C VAL A 50 -2.59 -1.27 -6.72
N VAL A 51 -3.53 -2.14 -6.37
CA VAL A 51 -4.56 -2.66 -7.29
C VAL A 51 -5.94 -2.22 -6.80
N VAL A 52 -6.77 -1.69 -7.70
CA VAL A 52 -8.20 -1.45 -7.44
C VAL A 52 -8.97 -2.65 -7.98
N ASP A 53 -9.66 -3.38 -7.09
CA ASP A 53 -10.57 -4.47 -7.47
C ASP A 53 -12.01 -3.92 -7.52
N PRO A 54 -12.57 -3.66 -8.71
CA PRO A 54 -13.91 -3.09 -8.83
C PRO A 54 -15.02 -4.08 -8.43
N ALA A 55 -14.78 -5.40 -8.53
CA ALA A 55 -15.77 -6.40 -8.17
C ALA A 55 -15.95 -6.46 -6.64
N ARG A 56 -14.84 -6.36 -5.90
CA ARG A 56 -14.84 -6.36 -4.43
C ARG A 56 -14.98 -4.96 -3.82
N LYS A 57 -14.81 -3.90 -4.61
CA LYS A 57 -14.76 -2.49 -4.17
C LYS A 57 -13.66 -2.25 -3.13
N GLU A 58 -12.51 -2.90 -3.33
CA GLU A 58 -11.38 -2.85 -2.43
C GLU A 58 -10.13 -2.31 -3.13
N VAL A 59 -9.22 -1.74 -2.34
CA VAL A 59 -7.85 -1.47 -2.77
C VAL A 59 -6.95 -2.51 -2.11
N ILE A 60 -6.17 -3.21 -2.94
CA ILE A 60 -5.29 -4.28 -2.53
C ILE A 60 -3.84 -3.80 -2.71
N LEU A 61 -3.06 -3.86 -1.64
CA LEU A 61 -1.62 -3.68 -1.69
C LEU A 61 -0.95 -5.04 -1.85
N ARG A 62 0.00 -5.18 -2.77
CA ARG A 62 0.80 -6.39 -2.98
C ARG A 62 2.28 -6.05 -2.99
N LYS A 63 3.12 -6.98 -2.54
CA LYS A 63 4.56 -6.90 -2.77
C LYS A 63 4.83 -6.87 -4.27
N LEU A 64 5.73 -6.00 -4.70
CA LEU A 64 6.26 -6.10 -6.05
C LEU A 64 7.22 -7.30 -6.10
N PRO A 65 7.15 -8.14 -7.15
CA PRO A 65 8.15 -9.17 -7.34
C PRO A 65 9.51 -8.48 -7.51
N SER A 66 10.50 -8.89 -6.73
CA SER A 66 11.86 -8.41 -6.94
C SER A 66 12.36 -8.94 -8.28
N ARG A 67 13.26 -8.21 -8.95
CA ARG A 67 13.88 -8.70 -10.20
C ARG A 67 14.61 -10.04 -10.01
N GLU A 68 15.01 -10.37 -8.78
CA GLU A 68 15.71 -11.62 -8.44
C GLU A 68 14.80 -12.86 -8.45
N ASP A 69 13.48 -12.68 -8.35
CA ASP A 69 12.51 -13.80 -8.34
C ASP A 69 12.13 -14.28 -9.75
N VAL A 70 12.37 -13.46 -10.78
CA VAL A 70 11.98 -13.75 -12.16
C VAL A 70 12.98 -14.67 -12.87
N GLU A 71 14.23 -14.72 -12.41
CA GLU A 71 15.32 -15.47 -13.08
C GLU A 71 15.46 -16.94 -12.60
N LYS A 72 14.57 -17.41 -11.71
CA LYS A 72 14.54 -18.78 -11.19
C LYS A 72 13.38 -19.66 -11.68
N THR A 73 12.67 -19.26 -12.74
CA THR A 73 11.64 -20.11 -13.37
C THR A 73 12.10 -20.66 -14.72
#